data_AF-A0A937JTN5-F1
#
_entry.id   AF-A0A937JTN5-F1
#
_cell.length_a   1.000
_cell.length_b   1.000
_cell.length_c   1.000
_cell.angle_alpha   90.00
_cell.angle_beta   90.00
_cell.angle_gamma   90.00
#
_symmetry.space_group_name_H-M   'P 1'
#
loop_
_entity.id
_entity.type
_entity.pdbx_description
1 polymer ?
#
loop_
_entity_poly.entity_id
_entity_poly.type
_entity_poly.pdbx_seq_one_letter_code
_entity_poly.pdbx_strand_id
1 'polypeptide(L)'
;MGQYERLVLMAEDELTQYSTDARKIEKLRQKIGLSVSAAEQKQVKAALEAELPQSGLSKLVEDQRQAIALPFWGIAGLGLLFGISFSQPIDFVATVIGAIAAFRIQKWGWQLQAKRLVLQTLDDIEDRVRNPDRP
;
A
#
# COMPACT_ATOMS: atom_id res chain seq x y z
N MET A 1 -10.54 14.98 -5.63
CA MET A 1 -10.23 13.67 -5.03
C MET A 1 -11.55 13.04 -4.64
N GLY A 2 -11.83 11.84 -5.13
CA GLY A 2 -13.05 11.11 -4.79
C GLY A 2 -12.95 10.52 -3.37
N GLN A 3 -14.07 9.95 -2.92
CA GLN A 3 -14.15 9.31 -1.60
C GLN A 3 -13.20 8.11 -1.51
N TYR A 4 -13.02 7.39 -2.61
CA TYR A 4 -12.06 6.30 -2.75
C TYR A 4 -10.63 6.75 -2.42
N GLU A 5 -10.10 7.77 -3.10
CA GLU A 5 -8.72 8.21 -2.87
C GLU A 5 -8.53 8.76 -1.46
N ARG A 6 -9.55 9.42 -0.90
CA ARG A 6 -9.50 9.93 0.48
C ARG A 6 -9.35 8.78 1.50
N LEU A 7 -10.06 7.68 1.30
CA LEU A 7 -9.97 6.52 2.18
C LEU A 7 -8.62 5.81 2.07
N VAL A 8 -8.08 5.68 0.85
CA VAL A 8 -6.74 5.11 0.65
C VAL A 8 -5.68 5.99 1.32
N LEU A 9 -5.71 7.31 1.15
CA LEU A 9 -4.78 8.23 1.81
C LEU A 9 -4.87 8.13 3.34
N MET A 10 -6.08 8.06 3.88
CA MET A 10 -6.28 7.90 5.32
C MET A 10 -5.71 6.57 5.82
N ALA A 11 -5.84 5.48 5.05
CA ALA A 11 -5.24 4.20 5.38
C ALA A 11 -3.70 4.22 5.26
N GLU A 12 -3.13 4.96 4.31
CA GLU A 12 -1.69 5.17 4.22
C GLU A 12 -1.13 5.83 5.49
N ASP A 13 -1.85 6.80 6.07
CA ASP A 13 -1.47 7.41 7.35
C ASP A 13 -1.47 6.37 8.47
N GLU A 14 -2.53 5.55 8.56
CA GLU A 14 -2.66 4.51 9.60
C GLU A 14 -1.55 3.46 9.51
N LEU A 15 -1.11 3.10 8.29
CA LEU A 15 0.02 2.18 8.08
C LEU A 15 1.34 2.70 8.65
N THR A 16 1.54 4.03 8.69
CA THR A 16 2.74 4.62 9.32
C THR A 16 2.57 4.84 10.81
N GLN A 17 1.35 5.13 11.26
CA GLN A 17 1.08 5.56 12.63
C GLN A 17 0.99 4.39 13.62
N TYR A 18 0.47 3.24 13.21
CA TYR A 18 0.25 2.10 14.09
C TYR A 18 0.99 0.85 13.62
N SER A 19 1.54 0.09 14.57
CA SER A 19 2.29 -1.13 14.28
C SER A 19 1.41 -2.35 14.09
N THR A 20 0.28 -2.43 14.79
CA THR A 20 -0.61 -3.61 14.77
C THR A 20 -1.83 -3.38 13.89
N ASP A 21 -2.20 -4.41 13.13
CA ASP A 21 -3.32 -4.31 12.19
C ASP A 21 -4.65 -4.08 12.91
N ALA A 22 -4.84 -4.67 14.09
CA ALA A 22 -6.02 -4.41 14.93
C ALA A 22 -6.17 -2.92 15.30
N ARG A 23 -5.06 -2.23 15.62
CA ARG A 23 -5.11 -0.78 15.93
C ARG A 23 -5.38 0.05 14.68
N LYS A 24 -4.77 -0.30 13.55
CA LYS A 24 -5.01 0.36 12.26
C LYS A 24 -6.48 0.27 11.85
N ILE A 25 -7.05 -0.93 11.90
CA ILE A 25 -8.47 -1.19 11.58
C ILE A 25 -9.38 -0.42 12.52
N GLU A 26 -9.15 -0.49 13.83
CA GLU A 26 -9.96 0.24 14.82
C GLU A 26 -9.99 1.74 14.55
N LYS A 27 -8.83 2.34 14.27
CA LYS A 27 -8.71 3.78 14.06
C LYS A 27 -9.26 4.22 12.72
N LEU A 28 -8.99 3.46 11.66
CA LEU A 28 -9.56 3.71 10.36
C LEU A 28 -11.08 3.58 10.39
N ARG A 29 -11.61 2.58 11.10
CA ARG A 29 -13.05 2.38 11.28
C ARG A 29 -13.73 3.58 11.91
N GLN A 30 -13.19 4.10 13.01
CA GLN A 30 -13.72 5.28 13.68
C GLN A 30 -13.80 6.47 12.71
N LYS A 31 -12.75 6.69 11.91
CA LYS A 31 -12.73 7.76 10.91
C LYS A 31 -13.73 7.52 9.78
N ILE A 32 -13.85 6.28 9.29
CA ILE A 32 -14.80 5.92 8.22
C ILE A 32 -16.24 6.09 8.69
N GLY A 33 -16.58 5.59 9.88
CA GLY A 33 -17.93 5.67 10.44
C GLY A 33 -18.41 7.10 10.68
N LEU A 34 -17.48 8.05 10.91
CA LEU A 34 -17.81 9.46 11.08
C LEU A 34 -17.89 10.25 9.77
N SER A 35 -17.24 9.77 8.70
CA SER A 35 -17.02 10.58 7.48
C SER A 35 -17.60 9.98 6.20
N VAL A 36 -18.10 8.74 6.22
CA VAL A 36 -18.55 8.02 5.03
C VAL A 36 -19.89 7.35 5.27
N SER A 37 -20.86 7.59 4.38
CA SER A 37 -22.16 6.93 4.44
C SER A 37 -22.07 5.43 4.10
N ALA A 38 -23.04 4.63 4.55
CA ALA A 38 -23.08 3.20 4.25
C ALA A 38 -23.16 2.90 2.73
N ALA A 39 -23.79 3.79 1.95
CA ALA A 39 -23.87 3.65 0.50
C ALA A 39 -22.48 3.82 -0.15
N GLU A 40 -21.72 4.83 0.26
CA GLU A 40 -20.37 5.09 -0.22
C GLU A 40 -19.39 3.98 0.22
N GLN A 41 -19.54 3.47 1.44
CA GLN A 41 -18.75 2.32 1.93
C GLN A 41 -18.90 1.11 1.00
N LYS A 42 -20.14 0.77 0.60
CA LYS A 42 -20.40 -0.32 -0.35
C LYS A 42 -19.82 -0.06 -1.74
N GLN A 43 -19.90 1.18 -2.23
CA GLN A 43 -19.32 1.54 -3.52
C GLN A 43 -17.79 1.42 -3.52
N VAL A 44 -17.14 1.93 -2.48
CA VAL A 44 -15.68 1.85 -2.34
C VAL A 44 -15.23 0.40 -2.14
N LYS A 45 -15.97 -0.39 -1.35
CA LYS A 45 -15.71 -1.84 -1.20
C LYS A 45 -15.73 -2.55 -2.55
N ALA A 46 -16.79 -2.39 -3.33
CA ALA A 46 -16.91 -3.01 -4.64
C ALA A 46 -15.77 -2.59 -5.61
N ALA A 47 -15.39 -1.31 -5.58
CA ALA A 47 -14.26 -0.82 -6.36
C ALA A 47 -12.92 -1.45 -5.91
N LEU A 48 -12.70 -1.53 -4.59
CA LEU A 48 -11.50 -2.15 -4.02
C LEU A 48 -11.43 -3.64 -4.33
N GLU A 49 -12.53 -4.39 -4.21
CA GLU A 49 -12.56 -5.82 -4.56
C GLU A 49 -12.28 -6.08 -6.04
N ALA A 50 -12.72 -5.18 -6.92
CA ALA A 50 -12.45 -5.27 -8.36
C ALA A 50 -10.99 -4.93 -8.71
N GLU A 51 -10.39 -3.96 -8.02
CA GLU A 51 -9.01 -3.52 -8.28
C GLU A 51 -7.95 -4.37 -7.56
N LEU A 52 -8.28 -4.90 -6.38
CA LEU A 52 -7.32 -5.57 -5.54
C LEU A 52 -7.05 -6.99 -6.07
N PRO A 53 -5.81 -7.30 -6.45
CA PRO A 53 -5.47 -8.63 -6.90
C PRO A 53 -5.54 -9.62 -5.74
N GLN A 54 -6.16 -10.78 -5.97
CA GLN A 54 -6.27 -11.84 -4.97
C GLN A 54 -5.04 -12.78 -4.96
N SER A 55 -4.23 -12.78 -6.02
CA SER A 55 -3.06 -13.66 -6.16
C SER A 55 -2.00 -13.06 -7.12
N GLY A 56 -0.81 -13.68 -7.16
CA GLY A 56 0.25 -13.38 -8.12
C GLY A 56 1.26 -12.31 -7.67
N LEU A 57 1.91 -11.67 -8.65
CA LEU A 57 3.01 -10.72 -8.42
C LEU A 57 2.61 -9.55 -7.53
N SER A 58 1.39 -9.04 -7.66
CA SER A 58 0.92 -7.91 -6.86
C SER A 58 0.78 -8.26 -5.39
N LYS A 59 0.29 -9.47 -5.06
CA LYS A 59 0.24 -9.94 -3.67
C LYS A 59 1.64 -10.15 -3.11
N LEU A 60 2.57 -10.65 -3.92
CA LEU A 60 3.98 -10.75 -3.53
C LEU A 60 4.57 -9.36 -3.25
N VAL A 61 4.27 -8.35 -4.09
CA VAL A 61 4.72 -6.96 -3.90
C VAL A 61 4.12 -6.33 -2.65
N GLU A 62 2.87 -6.62 -2.36
CA GLU A 62 2.20 -6.19 -1.13
C GLU A 62 2.87 -6.79 0.11
N ASP A 63 3.06 -8.11 0.14
CA ASP A 63 3.59 -8.83 1.31
C ASP A 63 5.10 -8.61 1.50
N GLN A 64 5.85 -8.51 0.39
CA GLN A 64 7.30 -8.52 0.38
C GLN A 64 7.90 -7.29 -0.33
N ARG A 65 7.26 -6.12 -0.22
CA ARG A 65 7.70 -4.88 -0.90
C ARG A 65 9.21 -4.59 -0.77
N GLN A 66 9.78 -4.85 0.40
CA GLN A 66 11.20 -4.62 0.67
C GLN A 66 12.07 -5.62 -0.08
N ALA A 67 11.72 -6.90 -0.07
CA ALA A 67 12.48 -7.95 -0.74
C ALA A 67 12.47 -7.77 -2.27
N ILE A 68 11.34 -7.34 -2.84
CA ILE A 68 11.23 -7.11 -4.29
C ILE A 68 11.94 -5.84 -4.72
N ALA A 69 11.95 -4.79 -3.88
CA ALA A 69 12.67 -3.56 -4.18
C ALA A 69 14.19 -3.68 -4.00
N LEU A 70 14.65 -4.60 -3.15
CA LEU A 70 16.05 -4.72 -2.77
C LEU A 70 17.01 -4.94 -3.96
N PRO A 71 16.72 -5.81 -4.95
CA PRO A 71 17.56 -5.94 -6.14
C PRO A 71 17.73 -4.63 -6.90
N PHE A 72 16.69 -3.79 -6.97
CA PHE A 72 16.74 -2.51 -7.67
C PHE A 72 17.53 -1.46 -6.89
N TRP A 73 17.44 -1.46 -5.56
CA TRP A 73 18.35 -0.70 -4.70
C TRP A 73 19.81 -1.18 -4.87
N GLY A 74 20.03 -2.48 -5.05
CA GLY A 74 21.33 -3.06 -5.37
C GLY A 74 21.89 -2.55 -6.69
N ILE A 75 21.08 -2.52 -7.76
CA ILE A 75 21.45 -1.92 -9.04
C ILE A 75 21.78 -0.43 -8.88
N ALA A 76 20.95 0.30 -8.11
CA ALA A 76 21.18 1.72 -7.85
C ALA A 76 22.54 1.96 -7.18
N GLY A 77 22.81 1.22 -6.09
CA GLY A 77 24.05 1.32 -5.32
C GLY A 77 25.28 0.89 -6.11
N LEU A 78 25.22 -0.26 -6.79
CA LEU A 78 26.34 -0.75 -7.61
C LEU A 78 26.61 0.14 -8.82
N GLY A 79 25.57 0.61 -9.51
CA GLY A 79 25.73 1.56 -10.60
C GLY A 79 26.40 2.85 -10.13
N LEU A 80 26.07 3.33 -8.92
CA LEU A 80 26.69 4.55 -8.38
C LEU A 80 28.17 4.31 -8.07
N LEU A 81 28.48 3.16 -7.45
CA LEU A 81 29.85 2.78 -7.13
C LEU A 81 30.70 2.61 -8.39
N PHE A 82 30.18 1.94 -9.42
CA PHE A 82 30.91 1.74 -10.68
C PHE A 82 31.00 3.00 -11.52
N GLY A 83 29.94 3.81 -11.57
CA GLY A 83 29.96 5.11 -12.26
C GLY A 83 31.02 6.04 -11.69
N ILE A 84 31.14 6.11 -10.35
CA ILE A 84 32.20 6.90 -9.70
C ILE A 84 33.58 6.26 -9.91
N SER A 85 33.71 4.94 -9.77
CA SER A 85 35.01 4.27 -9.77
C SER A 85 35.64 4.15 -11.16
N PHE A 86 34.83 3.90 -12.20
CA PHE A 86 35.28 3.64 -13.57
C PHE A 86 34.89 4.75 -14.56
N SER A 87 34.20 5.81 -14.09
CA SER A 87 33.77 6.95 -14.91
C SER A 87 32.96 6.54 -16.15
N GLN A 88 32.25 5.41 -16.07
CA GLN A 88 31.42 4.91 -17.16
C GLN A 88 30.04 5.58 -17.11
N PRO A 89 29.63 6.35 -18.13
CA PRO A 89 28.34 7.06 -18.12
C PRO A 89 27.13 6.12 -18.00
N ILE A 90 27.24 4.89 -18.51
CA ILE A 90 26.16 3.90 -18.48
C ILE A 90 25.81 3.45 -17.06
N ASP A 91 26.80 3.44 -16.15
CA ASP A 91 26.57 3.03 -14.77
C ASP A 91 25.75 4.07 -14.00
N PHE A 92 25.91 5.35 -14.31
CA PHE A 92 25.03 6.41 -13.78
C PHE A 92 23.59 6.28 -14.30
N VAL A 93 23.40 5.83 -15.55
CA VAL A 93 22.07 5.53 -16.08
C VAL A 93 21.46 4.36 -15.32
N ALA A 94 22.23 3.30 -15.08
CA ALA A 94 21.80 2.16 -14.27
C ALA A 94 21.44 2.59 -12.83
N THR A 95 22.20 3.51 -12.22
CA THR A 95 21.89 4.09 -10.91
C THR A 95 20.49 4.69 -10.88
N VAL A 96 20.20 5.58 -11.84
CA VAL A 96 18.94 6.33 -11.90
C VAL A 96 17.77 5.38 -12.14
N ILE A 97 17.91 4.47 -13.10
CA ILE A 97 16.86 3.48 -13.41
C ILE A 97 16.59 2.57 -12.21
N GLY A 98 17.64 2.07 -11.57
CA GLY A 98 17.54 1.23 -10.38
C GLY A 98 16.81 1.94 -9.24
N ALA A 99 17.18 3.19 -8.94
CA ALA A 99 16.55 3.97 -7.88
C ALA A 99 15.08 4.26 -8.17
N ILE A 100 14.74 4.65 -9.41
CA ILE A 100 13.35 4.90 -9.83
C ILE A 100 12.52 3.62 -9.72
N ALA A 101 13.05 2.49 -10.19
CA ALA A 101 12.35 1.20 -10.13
C ALA A 101 12.10 0.78 -8.67
N ALA A 102 13.13 0.86 -7.82
CA ALA A 102 13.02 0.54 -6.40
C ALA A 102 11.95 1.38 -5.70
N PHE A 103 12.00 2.70 -5.90
CA PHE A 103 11.01 3.62 -5.34
C PHE A 103 9.58 3.31 -5.81
N ARG A 104 9.40 3.05 -7.11
CA ARG A 104 8.09 2.74 -7.70
C ARG A 104 7.52 1.43 -7.14
N ILE A 105 8.34 0.39 -6.99
CA ILE A 105 7.92 -0.90 -6.41
C ILE A 105 7.51 -0.72 -4.94
N GLN A 106 8.30 0.01 -4.16
CA GLN A 106 7.98 0.25 -2.75
C GLN A 106 6.69 1.05 -2.60
N LYS A 107 6.51 2.10 -3.42
CA LYS A 107 5.29 2.90 -3.44
C LYS A 107 4.08 2.06 -3.83
N TRP A 108 4.22 1.21 -4.83
CA TRP A 108 3.15 0.32 -5.27
C TRP A 108 2.74 -0.67 -4.16
N GLY A 109 3.72 -1.33 -3.52
CA GLY A 109 3.44 -2.22 -2.38
C GLY A 109 2.77 -1.51 -1.21
N TRP A 110 3.18 -0.27 -0.92
CA TRP A 110 2.54 0.56 0.11
C TRP A 110 1.07 0.87 -0.22
N GLN A 111 0.79 1.26 -1.47
CA GLN A 111 -0.58 1.52 -1.93
C GLN A 111 -1.46 0.29 -1.89
N LEU A 112 -0.93 -0.89 -2.25
CA LEU A 112 -1.67 -2.15 -2.15
C LEU A 112 -2.04 -2.48 -0.71
N GLN A 113 -1.11 -2.31 0.23
CA GLN A 113 -1.38 -2.51 1.66
C GLN A 113 -2.44 -1.53 2.18
N ALA A 114 -2.40 -0.26 1.75
CA ALA A 114 -3.37 0.74 2.18
C ALA A 114 -4.77 0.39 1.68
N LYS A 115 -4.89 0.05 0.39
CA LYS A 115 -6.15 -0.43 -0.21
C LYS A 115 -6.69 -1.66 0.51
N ARG A 116 -5.82 -2.63 0.86
CA ARG A 116 -6.24 -3.83 1.60
C ARG A 116 -6.68 -3.51 3.02
N LEU A 117 -6.01 -2.58 3.70
CA LEU A 117 -6.41 -2.12 5.03
C LEU A 117 -7.81 -1.47 5.01
N VAL A 118 -8.10 -0.66 3.98
CA VAL A 118 -9.46 -0.11 3.79
C VAL A 118 -10.47 -1.24 3.61
N LEU A 119 -10.19 -2.20 2.72
CA LEU A 119 -11.10 -3.32 2.46
C LEU A 119 -11.40 -4.12 3.74
N GLN A 120 -10.36 -4.50 4.49
CA GLN A 120 -10.50 -5.20 5.78
C GLN A 120 -11.30 -4.39 6.80
N THR A 121 -11.14 -3.07 6.81
CA THR A 121 -11.89 -2.19 7.73
C THR A 121 -13.36 -2.10 7.33
N LEU A 122 -13.66 -2.05 6.04
CA LEU A 122 -15.04 -2.09 5.54
C LEU A 122 -15.70 -3.43 5.84
N ASP A 123 -14.95 -4.54 5.76
CA ASP A 123 -15.41 -5.86 6.17
C ASP A 123 -15.69 -5.92 7.68
N ASP A 124 -14.80 -5.39 8.53
CA ASP A 124 -15.02 -5.32 9.99
C ASP A 124 -16.26 -4.49 10.36
N ILE A 125 -16.52 -3.39 9.64
CA ILE A 125 -17.74 -2.59 9.82
C ILE A 125 -18.98 -3.42 9.48
N GLU A 126 -18.98 -4.08 8.33
CA GLU A 126 -20.11 -4.88 7.87
C GLU A 126 -20.39 -6.07 8.81
N ASP A 127 -19.34 -6.74 9.27
CA ASP A 127 -19.42 -7.85 10.21
C ASP A 127 -20.02 -7.42 11.56
N ARG A 128 -19.66 -6.23 12.06
CA ARG A 128 -20.22 -5.68 13.32
C ARG A 128 -21.66 -5.22 13.19
N VAL A 129 -22.02 -4.64 12.04
CA VAL A 129 -23.42 -4.30 11.75
C VAL A 129 -24.28 -5.57 11.69
N ARG A 130 -23.73 -6.66 11.14
CA ARG A 130 -24.41 -7.95 11.04
C ARG A 130 -24.45 -8.73 12.35
N ASN A 131 -23.39 -8.65 13.17
CA ASN A 131 -23.26 -9.29 14.48
C ASN A 131 -22.92 -8.25 15.56
N PRO A 132 -23.92 -7.58 16.14
CA PRO A 132 -23.72 -6.52 17.14
C PRO A 132 -23.04 -7.02 18.44
N ASP A 133 -23.14 -8.31 18.74
CA ASP A 133 -22.63 -8.92 19.98
C ASP A 133 -21.14 -9.29 19.92
N ARG A 134 -20.45 -9.04 18.80
CA ARG A 134 -19.03 -9.36 18.63
C ARG A 134 -18.15 -8.17 19.08
N PRO A 135 -17.20 -8.36 20.01
CA PRO A 135 -16.40 -7.27 20.58
C PRO A 135 -15.50 -6.60 19.55
#